data_AF-A0A0T6B6G4-F1
#
_entry.id   AF-A0A0T6B6G4-F1
#
_cell.length_a   1.000
_cell.length_b   1.000
_cell.length_c   1.000
_cell.angle_alpha   90.00
_cell.angle_beta   90.00
_cell.angle_gamma   90.00
#
_symmetry.space_group_name_H-M   'P 1'
#
loop_
_entity.id
_entity.type
_entity.pdbx_description
1 polymer ?
#
loop_
_entity_poly.entity_id
_entity_poly.type
_entity_poly.pdbx_seq_one_letter_code
_entity_poly.pdbx_strand_id
1 'polypeptide(L)'
;KSVDEDNVDHEISDELDPFAKHLLYELNDSLLRSVSSTPMDVNNFNEDWPYAGTITIQIPKCIEQMQEKKESTIIEVKSFAPAGCIPKRIHLSKDTLDTLCIKSQIISNLAKSNSSLTNKEKSIPLTPLQAELFSIINNYQDLYYPQRNFDNGEEIRYAYCLHTINHILKTRNKVVHHNVRLSKKEDVPEEFRDQGLVRPKVLIVVPFKNAAFKIIQFLINILITEDKGNVINKNRFLEDFTGNELIMPKKNPKPEDYELTFAGNSSDDFKIGITVTKKSLKLYADFYSSDIIIASPLGLRYTIGAEGEADRDYDFLASIELLIFDQAEIFLMQNWDHVIHIMKHMHLQPKKAHGTDFSRVRTWSLNGWAKYYRQTLIFSSFALPEINAVFNKHCANYAGKVKVIQKITYGSIRQVYVQLPHVFQKIGANSVEQRDALMKQTLIYVSSYFDYVKIRNYFKKEDISFVQICEYSKSGKIARARDMFFHGDAHFLLYTERHHFFNRIKIKGIRHLIFYQPPTFPNFYYEICNFMQETNMNKKIGSMSNMTVTVLYTKYDAQQLAGIVGTDRATKMLQSEKDVHLLVTDGD
;
A
#
# COMPACT_ATOMS: atom_id res chain seq x y z
N LYS A 1 -14.45 45.58 -19.04
CA LYS A 1 -13.61 44.58 -18.32
C LYS A 1 -14.54 43.88 -17.35
N SER A 2 -15.30 42.92 -17.87
CA SER A 2 -16.33 42.18 -17.16
C SER A 2 -15.65 41.23 -16.17
N VAL A 3 -15.96 41.42 -14.90
CA VAL A 3 -15.74 40.43 -13.85
C VAL A 3 -16.69 39.28 -14.18
N ASP A 4 -16.15 38.09 -14.42
CA ASP A 4 -16.95 36.87 -14.54
C ASP A 4 -17.63 36.63 -13.17
N GLU A 5 -18.91 36.97 -13.08
CA GLU A 5 -19.79 36.78 -11.91
C GLU A 5 -20.27 35.32 -11.76
N ASP A 6 -19.87 34.41 -12.66
CA ASP A 6 -20.29 33.00 -12.64
C ASP A 6 -19.28 32.11 -11.91
N ASN A 7 -19.25 32.19 -10.57
CA ASN A 7 -18.95 31.09 -9.62
C ASN A 7 -18.78 31.66 -8.21
N VAL A 8 -19.88 32.05 -7.58
CA VAL A 8 -19.93 32.06 -6.11
C VAL A 8 -20.02 30.58 -5.70
N ASP A 9 -18.87 29.94 -5.45
CA ASP A 9 -18.84 28.67 -4.73
C ASP A 9 -19.68 28.90 -3.46
N HIS A 10 -20.78 28.16 -3.29
CA HIS A 10 -21.44 28.07 -1.98
C HIS A 10 -20.38 27.52 -1.01
N GLU A 11 -19.67 28.40 -0.30
CA GLU A 11 -18.70 28.02 0.70
C GLU A 11 -19.45 27.29 1.81
N ILE A 12 -19.44 25.96 1.74
CA ILE A 12 -19.77 25.11 2.88
C ILE A 12 -18.92 25.64 4.04
N SER A 13 -19.56 25.97 5.16
CA SER A 13 -18.87 26.47 6.36
C SER A 13 -17.67 25.58 6.67
N ASP A 14 -16.53 26.19 7.01
CA ASP A 14 -15.31 25.48 7.44
C ASP A 14 -15.59 24.53 8.63
N GLU A 15 -16.68 24.76 9.37
CA GLU A 15 -17.16 23.89 10.46
C GLU A 15 -17.85 22.60 9.99
N LEU A 16 -18.12 22.43 8.69
CA LEU A 16 -18.74 21.22 8.13
C LEU A 16 -17.78 20.46 7.22
N ASP A 17 -16.79 21.12 6.60
CA ASP A 17 -15.81 20.47 5.73
C ASP A 17 -14.79 19.62 6.54
N PRO A 18 -14.71 18.30 6.32
CA PRO A 18 -13.69 17.46 6.96
C PRO A 18 -12.25 17.92 6.71
N PHE A 19 -11.97 18.52 5.55
CA PHE A 19 -10.64 19.08 5.26
C PHE A 19 -10.29 20.24 6.19
N ALA A 20 -11.24 21.16 6.40
CA ALA A 20 -11.02 22.33 7.23
C ALA A 20 -10.84 21.92 8.69
N LYS A 21 -11.71 21.04 9.19
CA LYS A 21 -11.59 20.39 10.52
C LYS A 21 -10.25 19.71 10.74
N HIS A 22 -9.70 19.10 9.67
CA HIS A 22 -8.49 18.31 9.77
C HIS A 22 -7.21 19.14 9.73
N LEU A 23 -7.13 20.17 8.87
CA LEU A 23 -5.84 20.80 8.54
C LEU A 23 -5.71 22.26 8.96
N LEU A 24 -6.83 22.93 9.28
CA LEU A 24 -6.83 24.36 9.62
C LEU A 24 -6.76 24.64 11.12
N TYR A 25 -7.00 23.64 11.97
CA TYR A 25 -7.02 23.81 13.41
C TYR A 25 -5.84 23.12 14.10
N GLU A 26 -5.39 23.72 15.20
CA GLU A 26 -4.34 23.16 16.07
C GLU A 26 -4.89 22.05 16.96
N LEU A 27 -4.02 21.13 17.41
CA LEU A 27 -4.39 20.14 18.42
C LEU A 27 -4.49 20.81 19.79
N ASN A 28 -5.49 20.43 20.58
CA ASN A 28 -5.50 20.79 21.99
C ASN A 28 -4.44 19.97 22.76
N ASP A 29 -4.05 20.43 23.94
CA ASP A 29 -2.99 19.80 24.74
C ASP A 29 -3.31 18.34 25.11
N SER A 30 -4.58 18.03 25.34
CA SER A 30 -5.04 16.68 25.71
C SER A 30 -4.84 15.69 24.58
N LEU A 31 -5.28 16.05 23.37
CA LEU A 31 -5.13 15.26 22.16
C LEU A 31 -3.67 15.16 21.73
N LEU A 32 -2.90 16.25 21.84
CA LEU A 32 -1.47 16.24 21.57
C LEU A 32 -0.70 15.28 22.49
N ARG A 33 -1.01 15.29 23.80
CA ARG A 33 -0.45 14.32 24.76
C ARG A 33 -0.82 12.89 24.40
N SER A 34 -2.06 12.67 23.98
CA SER A 34 -2.55 11.35 23.56
C SER A 34 -1.80 10.81 22.35
N VAL A 35 -1.66 11.60 21.28
CA VAL A 35 -0.97 11.16 20.05
C VAL A 35 0.56 11.10 20.19
N SER A 36 1.13 11.78 21.19
CA SER A 36 2.57 11.76 21.47
C SER A 36 3.00 10.65 22.43
N SER A 37 2.08 10.00 23.15
CA SER A 37 2.40 8.89 24.03
C SER A 37 2.82 7.62 23.27
N THR A 38 3.68 6.81 23.89
CA THR A 38 4.17 5.55 23.32
C THR A 38 4.06 4.45 24.39
N PRO A 39 3.11 3.48 24.27
CA PRO A 39 2.10 3.37 23.23
C PRO A 39 1.02 4.46 23.32
N MET A 40 0.40 4.79 22.18
CA MET A 40 -0.70 5.75 22.08
C MET A 40 -1.95 5.23 22.81
N ASP A 41 -2.58 6.10 23.61
CA ASP A 41 -3.83 5.77 24.29
C ASP A 41 -5.03 5.86 23.33
N VAL A 42 -5.64 4.73 23.01
CA VAL A 42 -6.72 4.65 22.00
C VAL A 42 -8.00 3.99 22.52
N ASN A 43 -9.13 4.42 21.98
CA ASN A 43 -10.40 3.71 22.02
C ASN A 43 -10.50 2.81 20.79
N ASN A 44 -10.90 1.55 20.99
CA ASN A 44 -11.05 0.57 19.91
C ASN A 44 -12.54 0.30 19.65
N PHE A 45 -12.92 0.29 18.39
CA PHE A 45 -14.27 -0.04 17.93
C PHE A 45 -14.19 -1.05 16.79
N ASN A 46 -15.26 -1.83 16.59
CA ASN A 46 -15.40 -2.72 15.45
C ASN A 46 -16.75 -2.46 14.78
N GLU A 47 -16.77 -2.43 13.46
CA GLU A 47 -17.96 -2.25 12.64
C GLU A 47 -17.93 -3.24 11.48
N ASP A 48 -19.10 -3.67 11.00
CA ASP A 48 -19.22 -4.59 9.87
C ASP A 48 -19.87 -3.88 8.69
N TRP A 49 -19.12 -3.74 7.59
CA TRP A 49 -19.58 -3.06 6.39
C TRP A 49 -19.81 -4.04 5.24
N PRO A 50 -20.89 -3.90 4.44
CA PRO A 50 -21.23 -4.87 3.41
C PRO A 50 -20.18 -5.10 2.32
N TYR A 51 -19.43 -4.06 1.92
CA TYR A 51 -18.46 -4.17 0.82
C TYR A 51 -17.01 -4.10 1.29
N ALA A 52 -16.70 -3.29 2.29
CA ALA A 52 -15.37 -3.21 2.89
C ALA A 52 -15.08 -4.39 3.84
N GLY A 53 -16.11 -5.04 4.40
CA GLY A 53 -15.99 -6.11 5.40
C GLY A 53 -15.90 -5.59 6.83
N THR A 54 -15.42 -6.43 7.75
CA THR A 54 -15.22 -6.05 9.15
C THR A 54 -14.06 -5.07 9.27
N ILE A 55 -14.29 -3.94 9.93
CA ILE A 55 -13.29 -2.90 10.18
C ILE A 55 -13.03 -2.75 11.67
N THR A 56 -11.76 -2.60 12.03
CA THR A 56 -11.33 -2.19 13.37
C THR A 56 -10.88 -0.73 13.32
N ILE A 57 -11.42 0.07 14.23
CA ILE A 57 -11.21 1.51 14.29
C ILE A 57 -10.49 1.83 15.60
N GLN A 58 -9.42 2.63 15.52
CA GLN A 58 -8.66 3.10 16.67
C GLN A 58 -8.66 4.63 16.68
N ILE A 59 -9.20 5.24 17.73
CA ILE A 59 -9.29 6.69 17.88
C ILE A 59 -8.49 7.10 19.12
N PRO A 60 -7.56 8.08 19.03
CA PRO A 60 -6.85 8.59 20.19
C PRO A 60 -7.81 9.09 21.28
N LYS A 61 -7.57 8.74 22.54
CA LYS A 61 -8.36 9.23 23.66
C LYS A 61 -8.11 10.72 23.84
N CYS A 62 -9.18 11.51 23.87
CA CYS A 62 -9.11 12.91 24.28
C CYS A 62 -9.90 13.04 25.58
N ILE A 63 -9.23 13.44 26.66
CA ILE A 63 -9.94 13.86 27.87
C ILE A 63 -10.39 15.29 27.56
N GLU A 64 -11.68 15.47 27.31
CA GLU A 64 -12.27 16.81 27.31
C GLU A 64 -12.10 17.37 28.72
N GLN A 65 -11.13 18.27 28.91
CA GLN A 65 -11.23 19.18 30.03
C GLN A 65 -12.49 19.99 29.75
N MET A 66 -13.52 19.85 30.61
CA MET A 66 -14.65 20.76 30.62
C MET A 66 -14.07 22.16 30.47
N GLN A 67 -14.51 22.89 29.45
CA GLN A 67 -14.17 24.30 29.33
C GLN A 67 -14.65 24.95 30.63
N GLU A 68 -13.72 25.19 31.56
CA GLU A 68 -13.93 26.20 32.58
C GLU A 68 -14.17 27.47 31.77
N LYS A 69 -15.43 27.90 31.69
CA LYS A 69 -15.75 29.29 31.40
C LYS A 69 -15.08 30.11 32.50
N LYS A 70 -13.80 30.40 32.33
CA LYS A 70 -13.16 31.47 33.06
C LYS A 70 -13.78 32.73 32.49
N GLU A 71 -14.78 33.22 33.21
CA GLU A 71 -15.17 34.62 33.16
C GLU A 71 -13.92 35.46 33.41
N SER A 72 -13.28 35.94 32.34
CA SER A 72 -12.67 37.28 32.25
C SER A 72 -11.73 37.44 31.06
N THR A 73 -11.85 38.63 30.45
CA THR A 73 -10.92 39.33 29.54
C THR A 73 -10.72 38.76 28.13
N ILE A 74 -10.45 39.69 27.21
CA ILE A 74 -10.40 39.62 25.75
C ILE A 74 -9.34 38.60 25.26
N ILE A 75 -9.57 37.33 25.53
CA ILE A 75 -8.76 36.22 25.05
C ILE A 75 -9.55 35.59 23.92
N GLU A 76 -9.04 35.72 22.69
CA GLU A 76 -9.60 35.07 21.52
C GLU A 76 -9.90 33.60 21.82
N VAL A 77 -11.13 33.17 21.59
CA VAL A 77 -11.53 31.77 21.72
C VAL A 77 -10.78 30.98 20.65
N LYS A 78 -9.65 30.37 21.01
CA LYS A 78 -8.91 29.49 20.09
C LYS A 78 -9.73 28.24 19.79
N SER A 79 -10.08 28.04 18.52
CA SER A 79 -10.71 26.83 18.02
C SER A 79 -9.65 25.73 17.80
N PHE A 80 -9.94 24.53 18.29
CA PHE A 80 -9.06 23.37 18.18
C PHE A 80 -9.66 22.32 17.26
N ALA A 81 -8.80 21.47 16.71
CA ALA A 81 -9.20 20.34 15.90
C ALA A 81 -10.12 19.41 16.70
N PRO A 82 -11.25 18.97 16.14
CA PRO A 82 -12.11 18.01 16.80
C PRO A 82 -11.38 16.67 16.95
N ALA A 83 -11.70 15.93 18.03
CA ALA A 83 -11.24 14.56 18.17
C ALA A 83 -11.77 13.68 17.02
N GLY A 84 -11.04 12.61 16.71
CA GLY A 84 -11.48 11.63 15.71
C GLY A 84 -12.85 11.03 16.06
N CYS A 85 -13.59 10.62 15.03
CA CYS A 85 -14.90 10.02 15.18
C CYS A 85 -14.98 8.65 14.47
N ILE A 86 -15.98 7.85 14.87
CA ILE A 86 -16.28 6.60 14.18
C ILE A 86 -16.78 6.96 12.77
N PRO A 87 -16.16 6.45 11.69
CA PRO A 87 -16.57 6.77 10.34
C PRO A 87 -18.02 6.31 10.10
N LYS A 88 -18.84 7.21 9.57
CA LYS A 88 -20.22 6.91 9.22
C LYS A 88 -20.31 6.52 7.76
N ARG A 89 -20.91 5.36 7.50
CA ARG A 89 -21.10 4.84 6.14
C ARG A 89 -21.91 5.84 5.30
N ILE A 90 -21.35 6.21 4.16
CA ILE A 90 -22.03 7.01 3.14
C ILE A 90 -23.06 6.12 2.44
N HIS A 91 -24.34 6.47 2.59
CA HIS A 91 -25.42 5.84 1.83
C HIS A 91 -25.59 6.58 0.52
N LEU A 92 -25.40 5.87 -0.59
CA LEU A 92 -25.49 6.45 -1.92
C LEU A 92 -26.91 6.98 -2.23
N SER A 93 -27.10 8.30 -2.20
CA SER A 93 -28.27 9.02 -2.71
C SER A 93 -27.85 10.25 -3.53
N LYS A 94 -28.79 10.90 -4.26
CA LYS A 94 -28.49 12.13 -5.01
C LYS A 94 -28.01 13.26 -4.09
N ASP A 95 -28.69 13.45 -2.95
CA ASP A 95 -28.37 14.48 -1.95
C ASP A 95 -27.03 14.24 -1.24
N THR A 96 -26.51 13.01 -1.34
CA THR A 96 -25.29 12.61 -0.65
C THR A 96 -24.07 13.33 -1.20
N LEU A 97 -23.99 13.57 -2.52
CA LEU A 97 -22.81 14.18 -3.15
C LEU A 97 -22.51 15.58 -2.61
N ASP A 98 -23.54 16.34 -2.29
CA ASP A 98 -23.41 17.70 -1.74
C ASP A 98 -22.84 17.67 -0.31
N THR A 99 -23.13 16.60 0.45
CA THR A 99 -22.60 16.41 1.81
C THR A 99 -21.15 15.95 1.84
N LEU A 100 -20.62 15.39 0.74
CA LEU A 100 -19.25 14.87 0.69
C LEU A 100 -18.18 15.97 0.65
N CYS A 101 -18.59 17.23 0.53
CA CYS A 101 -17.70 18.39 0.45
C CYS A 101 -16.66 18.21 -0.69
N ILE A 102 -17.08 17.64 -1.81
CA ILE A 102 -16.24 17.55 -3.02
C ILE A 102 -16.29 18.91 -3.74
N LYS A 103 -15.19 19.37 -4.31
CA LYS A 103 -15.20 20.63 -5.05
C LYS A 103 -16.12 20.57 -6.28
N SER A 104 -16.94 21.61 -6.45
CA SER A 104 -17.86 21.85 -7.57
C SER A 104 -17.23 21.59 -8.95
N GLN A 105 -15.96 21.94 -9.09
CA GLN A 105 -15.14 21.78 -10.29
C GLN A 105 -15.03 20.33 -10.79
N ILE A 106 -15.04 19.35 -9.89
CA ILE A 106 -14.88 17.93 -10.23
C ILE A 106 -16.17 17.13 -10.05
N ILE A 107 -17.13 17.61 -9.24
CA ILE A 107 -18.44 16.93 -9.02
C ILE A 107 -19.13 16.61 -10.35
N SER A 108 -19.20 17.59 -11.26
CA SER A 108 -19.88 17.44 -12.55
C SER A 108 -19.24 16.37 -13.45
N ASN A 109 -17.97 16.06 -13.23
CA ASN A 109 -17.19 15.12 -14.03
C ASN A 109 -17.13 13.71 -13.42
N LEU A 110 -17.63 13.50 -12.20
CA LEU A 110 -17.55 12.19 -11.53
C LEU A 110 -18.29 11.10 -12.30
N ALA A 111 -19.50 11.40 -12.78
CA ALA A 111 -20.30 10.43 -13.54
C ALA A 111 -19.60 9.98 -14.84
N LYS A 112 -18.89 10.89 -15.51
CA LYS A 112 -18.13 10.58 -16.74
C LYS A 112 -16.84 9.84 -16.42
N SER A 113 -16.05 10.37 -15.49
CA SER A 113 -14.73 9.83 -15.12
C SER A 113 -14.79 8.44 -14.47
N ASN A 114 -15.92 8.08 -13.84
CA ASN A 114 -16.14 6.77 -13.23
C ASN A 114 -17.01 5.83 -14.08
N SER A 115 -17.39 6.24 -15.29
CA SER A 115 -18.35 5.52 -16.13
C SER A 115 -17.94 4.09 -16.50
N SER A 116 -16.65 3.77 -16.45
CA SER A 116 -16.14 2.41 -16.67
C SER A 116 -16.37 1.47 -15.49
N LEU A 117 -16.57 2.01 -14.28
CA LEU A 117 -16.71 1.25 -13.03
C LEU A 117 -18.14 1.26 -12.48
N THR A 118 -18.94 2.25 -12.88
CA THR A 118 -20.34 2.38 -12.48
C THR A 118 -21.29 1.91 -13.59
N ASN A 119 -22.36 1.20 -13.23
CA ASN A 119 -23.44 0.91 -14.18
C ASN A 119 -24.13 2.21 -14.60
N LYS A 120 -24.18 2.48 -15.91
CA LYS A 120 -24.81 3.68 -16.51
C LYS A 120 -26.26 3.93 -16.09
N GLU A 121 -26.94 2.90 -15.60
CA GLU A 121 -28.35 2.96 -15.15
C GLU A 121 -28.52 3.58 -13.76
N LYS A 122 -27.46 3.62 -12.92
CA LYS A 122 -27.53 4.23 -11.59
C LYS A 122 -27.18 5.72 -11.69
N SER A 123 -28.08 6.57 -11.20
CA SER A 123 -27.90 8.03 -11.13
C SER A 123 -26.75 8.50 -10.22
N ILE A 124 -25.93 7.60 -9.66
CA ILE A 124 -25.00 7.88 -8.59
C ILE A 124 -23.57 7.55 -9.06
N PRO A 125 -22.61 8.49 -8.96
CA PRO A 125 -21.34 8.41 -9.66
C PRO A 125 -20.28 7.59 -8.91
N LEU A 126 -20.63 6.84 -7.87
CA LEU A 126 -19.71 6.00 -7.09
C LEU A 126 -20.27 4.60 -6.92
N THR A 127 -19.39 3.61 -6.93
CA THR A 127 -19.74 2.22 -6.57
C THR A 127 -19.93 2.11 -5.04
N PRO A 128 -20.60 1.05 -4.55
CA PRO A 128 -20.78 0.88 -3.12
C PRO A 128 -19.46 0.73 -2.34
N LEU A 129 -18.46 0.05 -2.90
CA LEU A 129 -17.13 -0.05 -2.30
C LEU A 129 -16.43 1.31 -2.26
N GLN A 130 -16.50 2.08 -3.36
CA GLN A 130 -15.94 3.44 -3.39
C GLN A 130 -16.60 4.33 -2.33
N ALA A 131 -17.91 4.24 -2.13
CA ALA A 131 -18.63 5.01 -1.12
C ALA A 131 -18.16 4.68 0.30
N GLU A 132 -18.00 3.40 0.60
CA GLU A 132 -17.49 2.93 1.89
C GLU A 132 -16.05 3.38 2.12
N LEU A 133 -15.14 3.16 1.16
CA LEU A 133 -13.77 3.66 1.27
C LEU A 133 -13.74 5.19 1.42
N PHE A 134 -14.57 5.92 0.67
CA PHE A 134 -14.69 7.36 0.75
C PHE A 134 -15.17 7.84 2.13
N SER A 135 -16.00 7.04 2.81
CA SER A 135 -16.52 7.33 4.16
C SER A 135 -15.40 7.42 5.21
N ILE A 136 -14.31 6.67 5.00
CA ILE A 136 -13.14 6.65 5.87
C ILE A 136 -12.16 7.72 5.43
N ILE A 137 -11.78 7.73 4.15
CA ILE A 137 -10.70 8.61 3.68
C ILE A 137 -11.09 10.08 3.70
N ASN A 138 -12.37 10.42 3.48
CA ASN A 138 -12.85 11.81 3.56
C ASN A 138 -12.82 12.36 4.99
N ASN A 139 -12.84 11.49 6.01
CA ASN A 139 -12.64 11.87 7.42
C ASN A 139 -11.15 11.99 7.79
N TYR A 140 -10.24 11.91 6.81
CA TYR A 140 -8.80 11.99 6.99
C TYR A 140 -8.20 10.92 7.90
N GLN A 141 -8.90 9.81 8.17
CA GLN A 141 -8.37 8.72 8.97
C GLN A 141 -7.35 7.89 8.18
N ASP A 142 -6.33 7.37 8.86
CA ASP A 142 -5.42 6.40 8.25
C ASP A 142 -6.20 5.12 7.90
N LEU A 143 -5.87 4.48 6.78
CA LEU A 143 -6.57 3.27 6.32
C LEU A 143 -5.58 2.18 5.93
N TYR A 144 -5.78 0.97 6.44
CA TYR A 144 -5.17 -0.24 5.89
C TYR A 144 -6.23 -1.19 5.34
N TYR A 145 -6.18 -1.44 4.03
CA TYR A 145 -7.10 -2.30 3.29
C TYR A 145 -6.35 -3.50 2.66
N PRO A 146 -6.29 -4.66 3.34
CA PRO A 146 -5.59 -5.87 2.89
C PRO A 146 -6.50 -6.82 2.07
N GLN A 147 -7.40 -6.28 1.24
CA GLN A 147 -8.32 -7.07 0.41
C GLN A 147 -8.36 -6.60 -1.06
N ARG A 148 -7.30 -5.92 -1.51
CA ARG A 148 -7.19 -5.45 -2.89
C ARG A 148 -6.97 -6.62 -3.85
N ASN A 149 -7.76 -6.74 -4.91
CA ASN A 149 -7.58 -7.74 -5.95
C ASN A 149 -7.67 -7.07 -7.34
N PHE A 150 -7.62 -7.88 -8.40
CA PHE A 150 -7.69 -7.37 -9.76
C PHE A 150 -9.08 -6.83 -10.14
N ASP A 151 -10.13 -7.28 -9.45
CA ASP A 151 -11.52 -6.86 -9.70
C ASP A 151 -11.83 -5.49 -9.08
N ASN A 152 -11.43 -5.28 -7.82
CA ASN A 152 -11.71 -4.05 -7.07
C ASN A 152 -10.57 -3.00 -7.17
N GLY A 153 -9.44 -3.35 -7.78
CA GLY A 153 -8.26 -2.50 -7.81
C GLY A 153 -8.50 -1.14 -8.46
N GLU A 154 -9.29 -1.09 -9.54
CA GLU A 154 -9.64 0.18 -10.19
C GLU A 154 -10.61 1.02 -9.35
N GLU A 155 -11.54 0.39 -8.62
CA GLU A 155 -12.46 1.09 -7.71
C GLU A 155 -11.70 1.80 -6.60
N ILE A 156 -10.75 1.10 -5.98
CA ILE A 156 -9.86 1.62 -4.94
C ILE A 156 -9.02 2.78 -5.48
N ARG A 157 -8.41 2.60 -6.67
CA ARG A 157 -7.63 3.65 -7.33
C ARG A 157 -8.43 4.92 -7.55
N TYR A 158 -9.63 4.77 -8.10
CA TYR A 158 -10.51 5.91 -8.33
C TYR A 158 -10.83 6.65 -7.02
N ALA A 159 -11.17 5.93 -5.94
CA ALA A 159 -11.53 6.52 -4.65
C ALA A 159 -10.42 7.40 -4.07
N TYR A 160 -9.17 6.91 -4.01
CA TYR A 160 -8.07 7.72 -3.48
C TYR A 160 -7.62 8.82 -4.46
N CYS A 161 -7.78 8.63 -5.77
CA CYS A 161 -7.48 9.67 -6.77
C CYS A 161 -8.45 10.85 -6.65
N LEU A 162 -9.74 10.55 -6.44
CA LEU A 162 -10.77 11.54 -6.15
C LEU A 162 -10.44 12.33 -4.88
N HIS A 163 -10.12 11.64 -3.80
CA HIS A 163 -9.70 12.26 -2.54
C HIS A 163 -8.46 13.14 -2.72
N THR A 164 -7.46 12.65 -3.45
CA THR A 164 -6.22 13.37 -3.76
C THR A 164 -6.48 14.70 -4.48
N ILE A 165 -7.26 14.68 -5.58
CA ILE A 165 -7.57 15.91 -6.33
C ILE A 165 -8.40 16.87 -5.47
N ASN A 166 -9.40 16.35 -4.75
CA ASN A 166 -10.24 17.17 -3.88
C ASN A 166 -9.42 17.88 -2.81
N HIS A 167 -8.51 17.16 -2.14
CA HIS A 167 -7.60 17.68 -1.13
C HIS A 167 -6.67 18.78 -1.69
N ILE A 168 -6.07 18.56 -2.86
CA ILE A 168 -5.21 19.57 -3.50
C ILE A 168 -6.00 20.83 -3.90
N LEU A 169 -7.19 20.67 -4.50
CA LEU A 169 -8.02 21.82 -4.89
C LEU A 169 -8.46 22.63 -3.66
N LYS A 170 -8.83 21.97 -2.55
CA LYS A 170 -9.16 22.64 -1.28
C LYS A 170 -7.98 23.44 -0.74
N THR A 171 -6.80 22.82 -0.66
CA THR A 171 -5.57 23.47 -0.19
C THR A 171 -5.22 24.68 -1.05
N ARG A 172 -5.23 24.53 -2.38
CA ARG A 172 -4.89 25.63 -3.30
C ARG A 172 -5.89 26.77 -3.25
N ASN A 173 -7.19 26.48 -3.19
CA ASN A 173 -8.22 27.52 -3.12
C ASN A 173 -8.05 28.38 -1.86
N LYS A 174 -7.76 27.76 -0.70
CA LYS A 174 -7.45 28.50 0.53
C LYS A 174 -6.22 29.39 0.36
N VAL A 175 -5.11 28.86 -0.14
CA VAL A 175 -3.87 29.63 -0.37
C VAL A 175 -4.08 30.82 -1.31
N VAL A 176 -4.80 30.62 -2.42
CA VAL A 176 -5.10 31.70 -3.38
C VAL A 176 -5.98 32.78 -2.74
N HIS A 177 -7.02 32.37 -2.02
CA HIS A 177 -7.91 33.32 -1.35
C HIS A 177 -7.19 34.13 -0.26
N HIS A 178 -6.31 33.48 0.50
CA HIS A 178 -5.46 34.14 1.48
C HIS A 178 -4.44 35.09 0.84
N ASN A 179 -3.84 34.73 -0.30
CA ASN A 179 -2.96 35.65 -1.06
C ASN A 179 -3.70 36.95 -1.44
N VAL A 180 -4.95 36.84 -1.89
CA VAL A 180 -5.76 38.00 -2.26
C VAL A 180 -6.04 38.89 -1.03
N ARG A 181 -6.33 38.30 0.12
CA ARG A 181 -6.59 39.03 1.37
C ARG A 181 -5.33 39.67 1.97
N LEU A 182 -4.19 38.99 1.89
CA LEU A 182 -2.90 39.45 2.40
C LEU A 182 -2.26 40.54 1.53
N SER A 183 -2.64 40.66 0.25
CA SER A 183 -2.15 41.74 -0.63
C SER A 183 -2.39 43.16 -0.10
N LYS A 184 -3.22 43.31 0.94
CA LYS A 184 -3.63 44.57 1.57
C LYS A 184 -3.14 44.74 3.02
N LYS A 185 -2.33 43.83 3.57
CA LYS A 185 -1.86 43.85 4.98
C LYS A 185 -0.35 43.65 5.05
N GLU A 186 0.33 44.34 5.97
CA GLU A 186 1.77 44.19 6.20
C GLU A 186 2.10 42.97 7.10
N ASP A 187 1.26 42.70 8.10
CA ASP A 187 1.39 41.53 8.97
C ASP A 187 0.51 40.36 8.51
N VAL A 188 0.97 39.14 8.76
CA VAL A 188 0.25 37.88 8.50
C VAL A 188 -0.37 37.37 9.81
N PRO A 189 -1.70 37.52 10.00
CA PRO A 189 -2.39 36.92 11.14
C PRO A 189 -2.30 35.38 11.17
N GLU A 190 -2.45 34.78 12.36
CA GLU A 190 -2.35 33.31 12.53
C GLU A 190 -3.34 32.54 11.63
N GLU A 191 -4.52 33.09 11.36
CA GLU A 191 -5.54 32.49 10.48
C GLU A 191 -5.07 32.28 9.03
N PHE A 192 -4.03 33.01 8.60
CA PHE A 192 -3.44 32.91 7.25
C PHE A 192 -2.21 32.00 7.18
N ARG A 193 -1.92 31.23 8.25
CA ARG A 193 -0.93 30.16 8.24
C ARG A 193 -1.48 28.91 7.56
N ASP A 194 -1.43 28.89 6.25
CA ASP A 194 -2.05 27.88 5.39
C ASP A 194 -1.04 27.03 4.60
N GLN A 195 0.25 27.27 4.78
CA GLN A 195 1.32 26.60 4.04
C GLN A 195 2.04 25.53 4.87
N GLY A 196 2.72 24.64 4.16
CA GLY A 196 3.73 23.75 4.77
C GLY A 196 5.13 24.30 4.57
N LEU A 197 6.11 23.59 5.10
CA LEU A 197 7.54 23.84 4.92
C LEU A 197 8.02 23.66 3.47
N VAL A 198 7.29 22.88 2.68
CA VAL A 198 7.50 22.71 1.23
C VAL A 198 6.15 22.56 0.53
N ARG A 199 6.15 22.71 -0.80
CA ARG A 199 4.94 22.65 -1.61
C ARG A 199 4.31 21.26 -1.73
N PRO A 200 5.05 20.15 -1.94
CA PRO A 200 4.44 18.83 -2.08
C PRO A 200 3.55 18.46 -0.91
N LYS A 201 2.30 18.08 -1.20
CA LYS A 201 1.30 17.70 -0.20
C LYS A 201 0.91 16.23 -0.29
N VAL A 202 1.00 15.64 -1.47
CA VAL A 202 0.59 14.25 -1.69
C VAL A 202 1.75 13.42 -2.22
N LEU A 203 1.99 12.27 -1.61
CA LEU A 203 2.92 11.27 -2.09
C LEU A 203 2.17 9.95 -2.36
N ILE A 204 2.23 9.47 -3.60
CA ILE A 204 1.67 8.19 -4.01
C ILE A 204 2.83 7.28 -4.42
N VAL A 205 2.98 6.17 -3.71
CA VAL A 205 4.02 5.17 -3.95
C VAL A 205 3.38 3.91 -4.52
N VAL A 206 3.83 3.50 -5.71
CA VAL A 206 3.32 2.32 -6.43
C VAL A 206 4.47 1.53 -7.07
N PRO A 207 4.32 0.22 -7.29
CA PRO A 207 5.47 -0.62 -7.63
C PRO A 207 5.99 -0.40 -9.05
N PHE A 208 5.10 -0.18 -10.01
CA PHE A 208 5.44 -0.20 -11.44
C PHE A 208 4.93 1.04 -12.19
N LYS A 209 5.60 1.39 -13.30
CA LYS A 209 5.17 2.47 -14.20
C LYS A 209 3.72 2.32 -14.67
N ASN A 210 3.26 1.11 -14.98
CA ASN A 210 1.86 0.88 -15.37
C ASN A 210 0.86 1.28 -14.28
N ALA A 211 1.17 1.02 -13.00
CA ALA A 211 0.32 1.46 -11.89
C ALA A 211 0.27 2.99 -11.80
N ALA A 212 1.42 3.66 -11.92
CA ALA A 212 1.50 5.11 -11.96
C ALA A 212 0.76 5.70 -13.18
N PHE A 213 0.87 5.04 -14.35
CA PHE A 213 0.16 5.43 -15.57
C PHE A 213 -1.36 5.47 -15.32
N LYS A 214 -1.94 4.40 -14.79
CA LYS A 214 -3.38 4.31 -14.49
C LYS A 214 -3.83 5.39 -13.50
N ILE A 215 -3.01 5.66 -12.48
CA ILE A 215 -3.29 6.73 -11.50
C ILE A 215 -3.32 8.09 -12.18
N ILE A 216 -2.31 8.41 -13.00
CA ILE A 216 -2.24 9.69 -13.71
C ILE A 216 -3.43 9.84 -14.67
N GLN A 217 -3.84 8.76 -15.35
CA GLN A 217 -5.05 8.78 -16.19
C GLN A 217 -6.30 9.07 -15.35
N PHE A 218 -6.47 8.47 -14.17
CA PHE A 218 -7.58 8.83 -13.27
C PHE A 218 -7.52 10.29 -12.81
N LEU A 219 -6.35 10.80 -12.42
CA LEU A 219 -6.20 12.21 -12.03
C LEU A 219 -6.56 13.17 -13.17
N ILE A 220 -6.13 12.85 -14.40
CA ILE A 220 -6.49 13.59 -15.61
C ILE A 220 -8.01 13.53 -15.83
N ASN A 221 -8.59 12.32 -15.81
CA ASN A 221 -10.00 12.11 -16.10
C ASN A 221 -10.92 12.72 -15.04
N ILE A 222 -10.51 12.80 -13.77
CA ILE A 222 -11.28 13.44 -12.70
C ILE A 222 -11.23 14.96 -12.84
N LEU A 223 -10.05 15.55 -13.10
CA LEU A 223 -9.88 17.00 -13.11
C LEU A 223 -10.30 17.65 -14.44
N ILE A 224 -10.00 17.03 -15.58
CA ILE A 224 -10.13 17.66 -16.90
C ILE A 224 -11.42 17.22 -17.57
N THR A 225 -12.28 18.19 -17.88
CA THR A 225 -13.41 18.03 -18.78
C THR A 225 -12.95 18.35 -20.22
N GLU A 226 -13.43 17.55 -21.19
CA GLU A 226 -12.96 17.58 -22.60
C GLU A 226 -12.98 18.96 -23.25
N ASP A 227 -13.89 19.85 -22.82
CA ASP A 227 -14.08 21.14 -23.48
C ASP A 227 -13.23 22.28 -22.89
N LYS A 228 -12.55 22.09 -21.74
CA LYS A 228 -12.02 23.23 -20.94
C LYS A 228 -10.67 23.04 -20.23
N GLY A 229 -9.97 21.92 -20.38
CA GLY A 229 -8.70 21.69 -19.68
C GLY A 229 -7.52 21.21 -20.54
N ASN A 230 -6.30 21.37 -20.02
CA ASN A 230 -5.06 21.04 -20.72
C ASN A 230 -4.10 20.21 -19.84
N VAL A 231 -3.40 19.24 -20.45
CA VAL A 231 -2.32 18.48 -19.81
C VAL A 231 -0.99 18.83 -20.47
N ILE A 232 -0.14 19.55 -19.75
CA ILE A 232 1.21 19.89 -20.21
C ILE A 232 2.11 18.66 -20.08
N ASN A 233 2.93 18.39 -21.10
CA ASN A 233 3.83 17.23 -21.21
C ASN A 233 3.13 15.86 -21.32
N LYS A 234 1.88 15.80 -21.79
CA LYS A 234 1.15 14.53 -21.97
C LYS A 234 1.86 13.55 -22.91
N ASN A 235 2.39 14.01 -24.04
CA ASN A 235 3.06 13.13 -25.02
C ASN A 235 4.30 12.46 -24.43
N ARG A 236 5.17 13.24 -23.76
CA ARG A 236 6.33 12.73 -23.02
C ARG A 236 5.92 11.67 -22.00
N PHE A 237 4.82 11.91 -21.27
CA PHE A 237 4.29 10.96 -20.31
C PHE A 237 3.86 9.64 -20.97
N LEU A 238 3.16 9.70 -22.11
CA LEU A 238 2.77 8.50 -22.85
C LEU A 238 4.00 7.72 -23.31
N GLU A 239 5.01 8.39 -23.88
CA GLU A 239 6.24 7.74 -24.35
C GLU A 239 7.05 7.06 -23.23
N ASP A 240 7.11 7.66 -22.04
CA ASP A 240 7.93 7.18 -20.91
C ASP A 240 7.24 6.09 -20.07
N PHE A 241 5.91 6.18 -19.91
CA PHE A 241 5.13 5.27 -19.08
C PHE A 241 4.41 4.15 -19.85
N THR A 242 4.43 4.18 -21.18
CA THR A 242 3.98 3.08 -22.03
C THR A 242 5.17 2.39 -22.71
N GLY A 243 4.93 1.25 -23.37
CA GLY A 243 6.00 0.45 -23.98
C GLY A 243 6.84 -0.34 -22.99
N ASN A 244 7.89 -1.01 -23.49
CA ASN A 244 8.73 -1.95 -22.73
C ASN A 244 7.93 -3.04 -22.00
N GLU A 245 6.82 -3.47 -22.60
CA GLU A 245 5.97 -4.50 -22.03
C GLU A 245 6.68 -5.86 -22.08
N LEU A 246 6.48 -6.67 -21.04
CA LEU A 246 7.00 -8.02 -21.03
C LEU A 246 6.27 -8.86 -22.07
N ILE A 247 7.02 -9.48 -22.98
CA ILE A 247 6.46 -10.39 -23.97
C ILE A 247 6.04 -11.68 -23.26
N MET A 248 4.74 -11.88 -23.12
CA MET A 248 4.19 -13.09 -22.51
C MET A 248 4.35 -14.30 -23.45
N PRO A 249 4.82 -15.45 -22.94
CA PRO A 249 5.06 -16.62 -23.77
C PRO A 249 3.74 -17.25 -24.26
N LYS A 250 3.55 -17.37 -25.57
CA LYS A 250 2.39 -18.08 -26.16
C LYS A 250 2.37 -19.58 -25.83
N LYS A 251 3.54 -20.18 -25.67
CA LYS A 251 3.71 -21.60 -25.33
C LYS A 251 3.99 -21.73 -23.85
N ASN A 252 3.14 -22.46 -23.13
CA ASN A 252 3.10 -22.52 -21.66
C ASN A 252 2.86 -21.11 -21.08
N PRO A 253 1.64 -20.58 -21.24
CA PRO A 253 1.30 -19.25 -20.75
C PRO A 253 1.54 -19.15 -19.24
N LYS A 254 1.73 -17.92 -18.79
CA LYS A 254 1.88 -17.66 -17.36
C LYS A 254 0.50 -17.70 -16.70
N PRO A 255 0.44 -17.90 -15.37
CA PRO A 255 -0.81 -17.72 -14.63
C PRO A 255 -1.40 -16.32 -14.84
N GLU A 256 -2.72 -16.21 -14.80
CA GLU A 256 -3.45 -14.96 -15.02
C GLU A 256 -3.00 -13.83 -14.07
N ASP A 257 -2.77 -14.14 -12.78
CA ASP A 257 -2.29 -13.15 -11.80
C ASP A 257 -0.94 -12.54 -12.19
N TYR A 258 -0.05 -13.35 -12.78
CA TYR A 258 1.24 -12.89 -13.26
C TYR A 258 1.08 -11.97 -14.47
N GLU A 259 0.24 -12.36 -15.43
CA GLU A 259 -0.01 -11.55 -16.62
C GLU A 259 -0.61 -10.19 -16.25
N LEU A 260 -1.57 -10.16 -15.31
CA LEU A 260 -2.19 -8.93 -14.82
C LEU A 260 -1.22 -8.07 -14.00
N THR A 261 -0.39 -8.67 -13.15
CA THR A 261 0.60 -7.96 -12.32
C THR A 261 1.65 -7.25 -13.17
N PHE A 262 2.14 -7.93 -14.22
CA PHE A 262 3.20 -7.43 -15.09
C PHE A 262 2.69 -6.86 -16.43
N ALA A 263 1.38 -6.63 -16.54
CA ALA A 263 0.79 -5.98 -17.71
C ALA A 263 1.34 -4.55 -17.87
N GLY A 264 1.52 -4.13 -19.13
CA GLY A 264 2.07 -2.82 -19.46
C GLY A 264 3.54 -2.67 -19.07
N ASN A 265 3.96 -1.43 -18.80
CA ASN A 265 5.33 -1.13 -18.39
C ASN A 265 5.57 -1.51 -16.92
N SER A 266 6.31 -2.60 -16.70
CA SER A 266 6.64 -3.13 -15.37
C SER A 266 7.98 -2.62 -14.80
N SER A 267 8.54 -1.55 -15.37
CA SER A 267 9.71 -0.88 -14.80
C SER A 267 9.39 -0.29 -13.42
N ASP A 268 10.30 -0.51 -12.47
CA ASP A 268 10.22 -0.04 -11.09
C ASP A 268 11.16 1.14 -10.82
N ASP A 269 11.77 1.74 -11.83
CA ASP A 269 12.57 2.96 -11.71
C ASP A 269 11.83 4.14 -12.35
N PHE A 270 11.08 4.88 -11.53
CA PHE A 270 10.41 6.09 -11.98
C PHE A 270 10.07 7.03 -10.83
N LYS A 271 9.89 8.30 -11.21
CA LYS A 271 9.38 9.37 -10.36
C LYS A 271 8.81 10.49 -11.22
N ILE A 272 7.70 11.07 -10.79
CA ILE A 272 7.05 12.15 -11.51
C ILE A 272 6.39 13.13 -10.52
N GLY A 273 6.76 14.40 -10.64
CA GLY A 273 6.07 15.50 -9.96
C GLY A 273 4.95 16.05 -10.84
N ILE A 274 3.82 16.36 -10.21
CA ILE A 274 2.61 16.87 -10.88
C ILE A 274 2.18 18.16 -10.19
N THR A 275 2.01 19.22 -10.97
CA THR A 275 1.39 20.46 -10.52
C THR A 275 -0.05 20.50 -11.00
N VAL A 276 -0.98 20.74 -10.07
CA VAL A 276 -2.41 20.88 -10.32
C VAL A 276 -2.76 22.35 -10.36
N THR A 277 -3.50 22.77 -11.39
CA THR A 277 -4.14 24.09 -11.44
C THR A 277 -5.66 23.92 -11.58
N LYS A 278 -6.42 25.02 -11.59
CA LYS A 278 -7.89 25.00 -11.67
C LYS A 278 -8.42 24.24 -12.90
N LYS A 279 -7.70 24.24 -14.02
CA LYS A 279 -8.12 23.61 -15.29
C LYS A 279 -6.98 22.90 -16.04
N SER A 280 -5.80 22.77 -15.43
CA SER A 280 -4.67 22.12 -16.09
C SER A 280 -3.82 21.28 -15.16
N LEU A 281 -3.19 20.26 -15.72
CA LEU A 281 -2.18 19.44 -15.06
C LEU A 281 -0.85 19.64 -15.78
N LYS A 282 0.20 19.95 -15.02
CA LYS A 282 1.57 19.94 -15.53
C LYS A 282 2.28 18.70 -15.02
N LEU A 283 2.60 17.79 -15.95
CA LEU A 283 3.40 16.60 -15.66
C LEU A 283 4.89 16.94 -15.74
N TYR A 284 5.71 16.18 -15.01
CA TYR A 284 7.17 16.39 -14.88
C TYR A 284 7.54 17.76 -14.30
N ALA A 285 6.79 18.22 -13.30
CA ALA A 285 7.21 19.34 -12.48
C ALA A 285 8.32 18.90 -11.52
N ASP A 286 9.28 19.79 -11.25
CA ASP A 286 10.27 19.57 -10.19
C ASP A 286 9.56 19.42 -8.85
N PHE A 287 10.11 18.59 -7.95
CA PHE A 287 9.42 18.23 -6.70
C PHE A 287 8.98 19.45 -5.89
N TYR A 288 9.84 20.44 -5.65
CA TYR A 288 9.48 21.66 -4.91
C TYR A 288 8.44 22.56 -5.61
N SER A 289 8.17 22.32 -6.90
CA SER A 289 7.11 22.99 -7.66
C SER A 289 5.85 22.14 -7.88
N SER A 290 5.91 20.87 -7.47
CA SER A 290 4.82 19.90 -7.60
C SER A 290 3.89 19.94 -6.39
N ASP A 291 2.61 19.63 -6.62
CA ASP A 291 1.62 19.46 -5.56
C ASP A 291 1.48 17.96 -5.19
N ILE A 292 1.62 17.07 -6.18
CA ILE A 292 1.55 15.61 -6.05
C ILE A 292 2.84 14.99 -6.58
N ILE A 293 3.41 14.03 -5.85
CA ILE A 293 4.52 13.19 -6.29
C ILE A 293 4.02 11.75 -6.44
N ILE A 294 4.31 11.14 -7.59
CA ILE A 294 4.07 9.71 -7.82
C ILE A 294 5.41 9.05 -8.15
N ALA A 295 5.78 8.02 -7.42
CA ALA A 295 7.09 7.39 -7.60
C ALA A 295 7.08 5.92 -7.16
N SER A 296 8.08 5.16 -7.64
CA SER A 296 8.38 3.86 -7.07
C SER A 296 9.22 3.99 -5.79
N PRO A 297 9.27 2.96 -4.93
CA PRO A 297 10.19 2.95 -3.81
C PRO A 297 11.65 3.16 -4.22
N LEU A 298 12.07 2.56 -5.34
CA LEU A 298 13.41 2.71 -5.89
C LEU A 298 13.68 4.14 -6.40
N GLY A 299 12.74 4.74 -7.14
CA GLY A 299 12.88 6.11 -7.64
C GLY A 299 13.00 7.13 -6.51
N LEU A 300 12.30 6.92 -5.39
CA LEU A 300 12.47 7.73 -4.18
C LEU A 300 13.79 7.44 -3.48
N ARG A 301 14.24 6.17 -3.40
CA ARG A 301 15.55 5.84 -2.81
C ARG A 301 16.70 6.54 -3.50
N TYR A 302 16.67 6.65 -4.84
CA TYR A 302 17.66 7.41 -5.61
C TYR A 302 17.55 8.92 -5.38
N THR A 303 16.34 9.45 -5.22
CA THR A 303 16.15 10.90 -5.02
C THR A 303 16.55 11.33 -3.62
N ILE A 304 16.23 10.53 -2.61
CA ILE A 304 16.63 10.79 -1.22
C ILE A 304 18.14 10.73 -1.08
N GLY A 305 18.82 9.84 -1.80
CA GLY A 305 20.25 9.61 -1.69
C GLY A 305 20.66 8.84 -0.43
N ALA A 306 21.92 8.43 -0.37
CA ALA A 306 22.55 7.84 0.80
C ALA A 306 23.19 8.92 1.70
N GLU A 307 23.53 8.55 2.92
CA GLU A 307 24.21 9.46 3.84
C GLU A 307 25.61 9.80 3.31
N GLY A 308 25.94 11.10 3.23
CA GLY A 308 27.21 11.60 2.73
C GLY A 308 27.24 11.93 1.23
N GLU A 309 26.19 11.59 0.47
CA GLU A 309 26.08 12.01 -0.93
C GLU A 309 25.80 13.51 -1.06
N ALA A 310 26.46 14.18 -2.00
CA ALA A 310 26.30 15.62 -2.22
C ALA A 310 24.88 16.00 -2.68
N ASP A 311 24.27 15.13 -3.49
CA ASP A 311 22.93 15.32 -4.06
C ASP A 311 21.83 14.71 -3.19
N ARG A 312 22.12 14.37 -1.92
CA ARG A 312 21.14 13.84 -0.96
C ARG A 312 20.05 14.89 -0.70
N ASP A 313 18.82 14.60 -1.11
CA ASP A 313 17.69 15.52 -0.96
C ASP A 313 16.43 14.82 -0.46
N TYR A 314 15.94 15.19 0.72
CA TYR A 314 14.71 14.65 1.31
C TYR A 314 13.72 15.73 1.73
N ASP A 315 14.06 17.02 1.56
CA ASP A 315 13.26 18.11 2.11
C ASP A 315 11.86 18.15 1.48
N PHE A 316 11.70 17.67 0.25
CA PHE A 316 10.41 17.54 -0.44
C PHE A 316 9.39 16.65 0.31
N LEU A 317 9.81 15.83 1.27
CA LEU A 317 8.95 15.00 2.12
C LEU A 317 8.46 15.70 3.39
N ALA A 318 8.91 16.93 3.65
CA ALA A 318 8.65 17.62 4.91
C ALA A 318 7.19 18.04 5.13
N SER A 319 6.39 18.17 4.06
CA SER A 319 5.02 18.70 4.13
C SER A 319 3.94 17.79 3.52
N ILE A 320 4.22 16.50 3.41
CA ILE A 320 3.25 15.52 2.92
C ILE A 320 2.08 15.40 3.90
N GLU A 321 0.88 15.70 3.45
CA GLU A 321 -0.39 15.60 4.18
C GLU A 321 -1.14 14.31 3.85
N LEU A 322 -0.93 13.75 2.65
CA LEU A 322 -1.52 12.49 2.20
C LEU A 322 -0.44 11.55 1.63
N LEU A 323 -0.30 10.37 2.24
CA LEU A 323 0.61 9.31 1.81
C LEU A 323 -0.19 8.09 1.38
N ILE A 324 0.05 7.60 0.17
CA ILE A 324 -0.67 6.45 -0.40
C ILE A 324 0.33 5.39 -0.82
N PHE A 325 0.15 4.16 -0.34
CA PHE A 325 0.83 2.96 -0.81
C PHE A 325 -0.21 2.07 -1.51
N ASP A 326 -0.11 1.88 -2.83
CA ASP A 326 -0.93 0.93 -3.58
C ASP A 326 -0.10 -0.29 -3.99
N GLN A 327 -0.73 -1.48 -3.97
CA GLN A 327 -0.09 -2.78 -4.23
C GLN A 327 1.11 -3.03 -3.31
N ALA A 328 0.93 -2.77 -2.02
CA ALA A 328 2.03 -2.74 -1.06
C ALA A 328 2.75 -4.09 -0.87
N GLU A 329 2.08 -5.21 -1.14
CA GLU A 329 2.68 -6.54 -1.13
C GLU A 329 3.80 -6.69 -2.16
N ILE A 330 3.73 -5.98 -3.30
CA ILE A 330 4.74 -6.05 -4.36
C ILE A 330 6.06 -5.40 -3.91
N PHE A 331 6.01 -4.42 -2.99
CA PHE A 331 7.23 -3.78 -2.47
C PHE A 331 8.14 -4.78 -1.74
N LEU A 332 7.58 -5.84 -1.15
CA LEU A 332 8.37 -6.90 -0.52
C LEU A 332 9.17 -7.71 -1.55
N MET A 333 8.62 -7.87 -2.76
CA MET A 333 9.30 -8.55 -3.87
C MET A 333 10.32 -7.65 -4.57
N GLN A 334 10.20 -6.33 -4.44
CA GLN A 334 11.18 -5.34 -4.90
C GLN A 334 12.29 -5.14 -3.86
N ASN A 335 12.10 -4.21 -2.93
CA ASN A 335 13.02 -4.04 -1.81
C ASN A 335 12.30 -3.29 -0.69
N TRP A 336 11.93 -4.01 0.36
CA TRP A 336 11.20 -3.43 1.48
C TRP A 336 12.00 -2.34 2.22
N ASP A 337 13.33 -2.41 2.19
CA ASP A 337 14.18 -1.39 2.83
C ASP A 337 13.98 0.00 2.22
N HIS A 338 13.57 0.10 0.95
CA HIS A 338 13.25 1.38 0.33
C HIS A 338 12.01 2.02 0.97
N VAL A 339 11.00 1.22 1.33
CA VAL A 339 9.80 1.71 2.04
C VAL A 339 10.18 2.21 3.43
N ILE A 340 10.98 1.43 4.17
CA ILE A 340 11.48 1.85 5.48
C ILE A 340 12.32 3.13 5.37
N HIS A 341 13.14 3.25 4.33
CA HIS A 341 13.92 4.46 4.06
C HIS A 341 13.03 5.68 3.83
N ILE A 342 11.96 5.55 3.02
CA ILE A 342 10.98 6.63 2.82
C ILE A 342 10.38 7.03 4.17
N MET A 343 9.86 6.07 4.94
CA MET A 343 9.20 6.34 6.23
C MET A 343 10.12 7.02 7.25
N LYS A 344 11.43 6.72 7.24
CA LYS A 344 12.43 7.38 8.09
C LYS A 344 12.68 8.85 7.72
N HIS A 345 12.44 9.23 6.46
CA HIS A 345 12.68 10.58 5.96
C HIS A 345 11.40 11.43 5.86
N MET A 346 10.23 10.87 6.19
CA MET A 346 8.97 11.61 6.24
C MET A 346 9.00 12.67 7.33
N HIS A 347 8.60 13.91 6.98
CA HIS A 347 8.43 15.02 7.93
C HIS A 347 9.69 15.41 8.72
N LEU A 348 10.88 15.10 8.20
CA LEU A 348 12.11 15.66 8.76
C LEU A 348 12.16 17.17 8.50
N GLN A 349 12.84 17.90 9.39
CA GLN A 349 13.06 19.33 9.20
C GLN A 349 13.92 19.56 7.95
N PRO A 350 13.48 20.42 7.01
CA PRO A 350 14.24 20.75 5.81
C PRO A 350 15.61 21.31 6.12
N LYS A 351 16.61 20.97 5.29
CA LYS A 351 17.93 21.60 5.34
C LYS A 351 17.94 22.97 4.68
N LYS A 352 17.13 23.19 3.65
CA LYS A 352 17.02 24.45 2.91
C LYS A 352 15.61 25.04 3.04
N ALA A 353 15.50 26.35 2.90
CA ALA A 353 14.22 27.05 3.00
C ALA A 353 13.32 26.88 1.76
N HIS A 354 13.89 26.56 0.58
CA HIS A 354 13.15 26.34 -0.68
C HIS A 354 12.14 27.45 -1.06
N GLY A 355 12.41 28.70 -0.67
CA GLY A 355 11.52 29.84 -0.94
C GLY A 355 10.27 29.91 -0.07
N THR A 356 10.27 29.21 1.07
CA THR A 356 9.15 29.16 2.02
C THR A 356 9.00 30.46 2.78
N ASP A 357 7.77 30.96 2.86
CA ASP A 357 7.37 32.07 3.71
C ASP A 357 7.00 31.54 5.10
N PHE A 358 7.96 31.58 6.03
CA PHE A 358 7.78 31.07 7.40
C PHE A 358 6.65 31.75 8.18
N SER A 359 6.27 32.99 7.82
CA SER A 359 5.15 33.68 8.47
C SER A 359 3.80 33.00 8.20
N ARG A 360 3.72 32.22 7.11
CA ARG A 360 2.52 31.50 6.65
C ARG A 360 2.56 29.99 6.87
N VAL A 361 3.66 29.47 7.43
CA VAL A 361 3.75 28.03 7.72
C VAL A 361 2.88 27.71 8.93
N ARG A 362 2.08 26.64 8.82
CA ARG A 362 1.26 26.13 9.92
C ARG A 362 2.11 25.85 11.16
N THR A 363 1.60 26.23 12.34
CA THR A 363 2.36 26.11 13.59
C THR A 363 2.67 24.65 13.91
N TRP A 364 1.73 23.74 13.70
CA TRP A 364 1.99 22.30 13.81
C TRP A 364 3.07 21.77 12.85
N SER A 365 3.27 22.38 11.67
CA SER A 365 4.39 22.00 10.78
C SER A 365 5.73 22.46 11.35
N LEU A 366 5.80 23.69 11.87
CA LEU A 366 7.00 24.23 12.53
C LEU A 366 7.38 23.40 13.77
N ASN A 367 6.39 22.95 14.55
CA ASN A 367 6.58 22.14 15.74
C ASN A 367 6.93 20.66 15.46
N GLY A 368 7.00 20.24 14.18
CA GLY A 368 7.27 18.86 13.80
C GLY A 368 6.11 17.89 14.09
N TRP A 369 4.89 18.40 14.17
CA TRP A 369 3.67 17.63 14.43
C TRP A 369 2.96 17.16 13.16
N ALA A 370 3.51 17.43 11.97
CA ALA A 370 2.95 17.02 10.68
C ALA A 370 2.61 15.52 10.59
N LYS A 371 3.38 14.67 11.28
CA LYS A 371 3.12 13.22 11.38
C LYS A 371 1.75 12.86 12.01
N TYR A 372 1.20 13.73 12.85
CA TYR A 372 -0.12 13.55 13.49
C TYR A 372 -1.26 14.01 12.59
N TYR A 373 -0.98 14.88 11.60
CA TYR A 373 -1.95 15.37 10.63
C TYR A 373 -1.95 14.56 9.33
N ARG A 374 -0.84 13.88 9.01
CA ARG A 374 -0.73 13.12 7.76
C ARG A 374 -1.68 11.93 7.76
N GLN A 375 -2.50 11.87 6.73
CA GLN A 375 -3.28 10.68 6.40
C GLN A 375 -2.44 9.68 5.59
N THR A 376 -2.47 8.42 6.00
CA THR A 376 -1.77 7.31 5.36
C THR A 376 -2.76 6.25 4.89
N LEU A 377 -2.80 5.99 3.58
CA LEU A 377 -3.65 4.97 2.96
C LEU A 377 -2.76 3.84 2.44
N ILE A 378 -3.00 2.61 2.89
CA ILE A 378 -2.25 1.43 2.49
C ILE A 378 -3.21 0.39 1.91
N PHE A 379 -2.97 -0.01 0.66
CA PHE A 379 -3.74 -1.02 -0.03
C PHE A 379 -2.84 -2.20 -0.38
N SER A 380 -3.25 -3.40 0.06
CA SER A 380 -2.56 -4.64 -0.28
C SER A 380 -3.53 -5.77 -0.57
N SER A 381 -3.07 -6.81 -1.26
CA SER A 381 -3.90 -7.98 -1.56
C SER A 381 -4.18 -8.88 -0.36
N PHE A 382 -3.30 -8.83 0.63
CA PHE A 382 -3.43 -9.60 1.86
C PHE A 382 -2.70 -8.92 3.00
N ALA A 383 -3.01 -9.36 4.22
CA ALA A 383 -2.38 -8.86 5.43
C ALA A 383 -0.95 -9.41 5.53
N LEU A 384 0.02 -8.52 5.72
CA LEU A 384 1.42 -8.89 5.93
C LEU A 384 2.01 -8.27 7.21
N PRO A 385 2.87 -9.00 7.95
CA PRO A 385 3.48 -8.48 9.18
C PRO A 385 4.25 -7.18 8.97
N GLU A 386 4.97 -7.06 7.85
CA GLU A 386 5.78 -5.89 7.48
C GLU A 386 4.91 -4.65 7.29
N ILE A 387 3.78 -4.80 6.58
CA ILE A 387 2.83 -3.72 6.34
C ILE A 387 2.15 -3.31 7.65
N ASN A 388 1.74 -4.28 8.47
CA ASN A 388 1.19 -4.01 9.79
C ASN A 388 2.18 -3.29 10.70
N ALA A 389 3.48 -3.60 10.61
CA ALA A 389 4.50 -2.90 11.36
C ALA A 389 4.59 -1.43 10.95
N VAL A 390 4.52 -1.12 9.64
CA VAL A 390 4.47 0.27 9.16
C VAL A 390 3.21 0.97 9.63
N PHE A 391 2.04 0.33 9.50
CA PHE A 391 0.76 0.89 9.95
C PHE A 391 0.73 1.15 11.46
N ASN A 392 1.35 0.29 12.27
CA ASN A 392 1.34 0.46 13.72
C ASN A 392 2.39 1.46 14.23
N LYS A 393 3.57 1.53 13.59
CA LYS A 393 4.69 2.37 14.06
C LYS A 393 4.70 3.78 13.47
N HIS A 394 4.20 3.94 12.24
CA HIS A 394 4.36 5.19 11.50
C HIS A 394 3.05 5.92 11.19
N CYS A 395 1.89 5.31 11.44
CA CYS A 395 0.58 5.93 11.23
C CYS A 395 0.03 6.36 12.59
N ALA A 396 0.11 7.67 12.86
CA ALA A 396 -0.16 8.30 14.15
C ALA A 396 -1.20 9.42 14.03
N ASN A 397 -2.08 9.32 13.04
CA ASN A 397 -3.05 10.36 12.74
C ASN A 397 -4.01 10.61 13.91
N TYR A 398 -4.21 11.89 14.27
CA TYR A 398 -5.07 12.26 15.39
C TYR A 398 -6.55 11.97 15.14
N ALA A 399 -7.00 11.95 13.88
CA ALA A 399 -8.35 11.56 13.49
C ALA A 399 -8.60 10.06 13.73
N GLY A 400 -7.53 9.29 13.98
CA GLY A 400 -7.55 7.86 14.18
C GLY A 400 -7.18 7.07 12.92
N LYS A 401 -7.24 5.76 13.06
CA LYS A 401 -6.88 4.82 12.01
C LYS A 401 -7.85 3.66 11.94
N VAL A 402 -8.08 3.18 10.72
CA VAL A 402 -9.01 2.11 10.39
C VAL A 402 -8.25 0.99 9.69
N LYS A 403 -8.46 -0.24 10.15
CA LYS A 403 -7.91 -1.44 9.54
C LYS A 403 -9.04 -2.38 9.17
N VAL A 404 -9.09 -2.77 7.90
CA VAL A 404 -10.00 -3.81 7.46
C VAL A 404 -9.43 -5.18 7.84
N ILE A 405 -10.24 -6.01 8.48
CA ILE A 405 -9.88 -7.39 8.85
C ILE A 405 -10.07 -8.27 7.62
N GLN A 406 -8.99 -8.93 7.19
CA GLN A 406 -9.07 -9.95 6.16
C GLN A 406 -9.46 -11.29 6.79
N LYS A 407 -10.72 -11.71 6.57
CA LYS A 407 -11.18 -13.05 6.98
C LYS A 407 -11.08 -14.00 5.79
N ILE A 408 -10.08 -14.88 5.83
CA ILE A 408 -9.87 -15.91 4.81
C ILE A 408 -10.67 -17.15 5.21
N THR A 409 -11.83 -17.35 4.57
CA THR A 409 -12.69 -18.52 4.79
C THR A 409 -12.08 -19.77 4.17
N TYR A 410 -11.54 -19.63 2.95
CA TYR A 410 -10.96 -20.72 2.18
C TYR A 410 -9.49 -20.41 1.88
N GLY A 411 -8.60 -21.18 2.51
CA GLY A 411 -7.17 -21.07 2.26
C GLY A 411 -6.77 -21.67 0.92
N SER A 412 -5.62 -21.23 0.41
CA SER A 412 -5.10 -21.60 -0.90
C SER A 412 -4.80 -23.10 -1.07
N ILE A 413 -4.67 -23.86 0.03
CA ILE A 413 -4.50 -25.33 0.01
C ILE A 413 -5.59 -26.06 -0.77
N ARG A 414 -6.80 -25.51 -0.86
CA ARG A 414 -7.92 -26.12 -1.60
C ARG A 414 -7.73 -26.13 -3.11
N GLN A 415 -6.77 -25.36 -3.62
CA GLN A 415 -6.43 -25.31 -5.05
C GLN A 415 -5.30 -26.30 -5.39
N VAL A 416 -4.86 -27.10 -4.42
CA VAL A 416 -3.95 -28.23 -4.65
C VAL A 416 -4.80 -29.42 -5.11
N TYR A 417 -4.56 -29.89 -6.34
CA TYR A 417 -5.27 -31.03 -6.91
C TYR A 417 -4.42 -32.31 -6.95
N VAL A 418 -3.15 -32.22 -6.56
CA VAL A 418 -2.31 -33.41 -6.35
C VAL A 418 -2.56 -33.92 -4.93
N GLN A 419 -2.98 -35.17 -4.79
CA GLN A 419 -3.19 -35.79 -3.49
C GLN A 419 -1.85 -36.01 -2.79
N LEU A 420 -1.54 -35.15 -1.82
CA LEU A 420 -0.27 -35.16 -1.09
C LEU A 420 -0.52 -35.07 0.41
N PRO A 421 0.31 -35.73 1.25
CA PRO A 421 0.32 -35.45 2.68
C PRO A 421 0.98 -34.08 2.91
N HIS A 422 0.22 -33.13 3.46
CA HIS A 422 0.70 -31.80 3.83
C HIS A 422 0.97 -31.74 5.33
N VAL A 423 2.25 -31.72 5.70
CA VAL A 423 2.70 -31.66 7.10
C VAL A 423 3.06 -30.22 7.45
N PHE A 424 2.28 -29.60 8.31
CA PHE A 424 2.60 -28.30 8.90
C PHE A 424 3.30 -28.53 10.22
N GLN A 425 4.55 -28.10 10.31
CA GLN A 425 5.39 -28.23 11.49
C GLN A 425 5.64 -26.85 12.09
N LYS A 426 5.07 -26.63 13.27
CA LYS A 426 5.38 -25.49 14.14
C LYS A 426 6.80 -25.67 14.67
N ILE A 427 7.64 -24.68 14.45
CA ILE A 427 9.01 -24.70 14.97
C ILE A 427 9.16 -23.69 16.11
N GLY A 428 9.69 -24.15 17.24
CA GLY A 428 10.29 -23.26 18.23
C GLY A 428 11.58 -22.68 17.67
N ALA A 429 11.97 -21.48 18.10
CA ALA A 429 13.14 -20.77 17.55
C ALA A 429 14.50 -21.52 17.70
N ASN A 430 14.53 -22.69 18.36
CA ASN A 430 15.74 -23.39 18.79
C ASN A 430 15.82 -24.88 18.41
N SER A 431 14.93 -25.43 17.58
CA SER A 431 14.94 -26.88 17.27
C SER A 431 14.97 -27.16 15.77
N VAL A 432 16.10 -27.69 15.28
CA VAL A 432 16.18 -28.33 13.95
C VAL A 432 16.34 -29.82 14.20
N GLU A 433 15.24 -30.57 14.15
CA GLU A 433 15.33 -32.03 14.16
C GLU A 433 15.73 -32.52 12.76
N GLN A 434 16.77 -33.36 12.71
CA GLN A 434 17.21 -34.03 11.49
C GLN A 434 16.11 -34.94 10.98
N ARG A 435 15.69 -34.74 9.73
CA ARG A 435 14.87 -35.71 8.99
C ARG A 435 15.76 -36.64 8.17
N ASP A 436 15.24 -37.84 7.92
CA ASP A 436 15.91 -38.95 7.27
C ASP A 436 16.67 -38.58 5.99
N ALA A 437 17.89 -39.13 5.87
CA ALA A 437 18.85 -38.95 4.78
C ALA A 437 18.41 -39.52 3.42
N LEU A 438 17.15 -39.95 3.25
CA LEU A 438 16.66 -40.64 2.05
C LEU A 438 15.86 -39.76 1.05
N MET A 439 15.58 -38.49 1.38
CA MET A 439 14.76 -37.62 0.51
C MET A 439 15.55 -37.06 -0.69
N LYS A 440 15.54 -37.78 -1.83
CA LYS A 440 16.09 -37.28 -3.10
C LYS A 440 15.09 -36.36 -3.83
N GLN A 441 15.62 -35.39 -4.59
CA GLN A 441 14.83 -34.42 -5.36
C GLN A 441 13.91 -33.56 -4.47
N THR A 442 14.51 -32.99 -3.42
CA THR A 442 13.83 -32.12 -2.46
C THR A 442 13.96 -30.66 -2.88
N LEU A 443 12.83 -29.99 -3.11
CA LEU A 443 12.81 -28.53 -3.31
C LEU A 443 12.62 -27.85 -1.95
N ILE A 444 13.56 -26.97 -1.60
CA ILE A 444 13.45 -26.11 -0.42
C ILE A 444 13.07 -24.72 -0.91
N TYR A 445 11.83 -24.35 -0.64
CA TYR A 445 11.26 -23.04 -0.93
C TYR A 445 11.56 -22.07 0.20
N VAL A 446 12.12 -20.91 -0.12
CA VAL A 446 12.51 -19.90 0.86
C VAL A 446 11.92 -18.54 0.50
N SER A 447 11.10 -17.99 1.40
CA SER A 447 10.47 -16.68 1.24
C SER A 447 11.44 -15.53 1.44
N SER A 448 12.30 -15.62 2.46
CA SER A 448 13.30 -14.59 2.79
C SER A 448 14.65 -14.84 2.09
N TYR A 449 15.17 -13.82 1.40
CA TYR A 449 16.51 -13.89 0.81
C TYR A 449 17.61 -14.09 1.87
N PHE A 450 17.47 -13.45 3.03
CA PHE A 450 18.44 -13.57 4.12
C PHE A 450 18.53 -15.01 4.64
N ASP A 451 17.39 -15.69 4.79
CA ASP A 451 17.38 -17.09 5.22
C ASP A 451 17.88 -18.01 4.11
N TYR A 452 17.59 -17.71 2.84
CA TYR A 452 18.18 -18.42 1.70
C TYR A 452 19.71 -18.37 1.74
N VAL A 453 20.30 -17.21 2.01
CA VAL A 453 21.76 -17.07 2.13
C VAL A 453 22.31 -17.93 3.27
N LYS A 454 21.65 -17.96 4.43
CA LYS A 454 22.05 -18.80 5.58
C LYS A 454 21.99 -20.29 5.22
N ILE A 455 20.88 -20.76 4.64
CA ILE A 455 20.68 -22.16 4.25
C ILE A 455 21.74 -22.55 3.20
N ARG A 456 21.93 -21.73 2.16
CA ARG A 456 22.95 -21.97 1.14
C ARG A 456 24.35 -22.10 1.73
N ASN A 457 24.71 -21.21 2.65
CA ASN A 457 26.03 -21.23 3.29
C ASN A 457 26.19 -22.47 4.18
N TYR A 458 25.14 -22.87 4.90
CA TYR A 458 25.11 -24.11 5.66
C TYR A 458 25.32 -25.35 4.77
N PHE A 459 24.58 -25.44 3.65
CA PHE A 459 24.71 -26.56 2.71
C PHE A 459 26.11 -26.67 2.12
N LYS A 460 26.75 -25.53 1.84
CA LYS A 460 28.16 -25.51 1.40
C LYS A 460 29.13 -25.96 2.48
N LYS A 461 28.88 -25.58 3.73
CA LYS A 461 29.73 -25.93 4.87
C LYS A 461 29.68 -27.42 5.17
N GLU A 462 28.49 -28.01 5.11
CA GLU A 462 28.23 -29.43 5.37
C GLU A 462 28.41 -30.33 4.13
N ASP A 463 28.95 -29.78 3.03
CA ASP A 463 29.18 -30.47 1.74
C ASP A 463 27.94 -31.24 1.21
N ILE A 464 26.76 -30.66 1.39
CA ILE A 464 25.50 -31.22 0.92
C ILE A 464 25.39 -31.00 -0.59
N SER A 465 24.98 -32.02 -1.36
CA SER A 465 24.74 -31.87 -2.81
C SER A 465 23.46 -31.08 -3.09
N PHE A 466 23.60 -29.86 -3.62
CA PHE A 466 22.47 -29.00 -4.00
C PHE A 466 22.73 -28.15 -5.24
N VAL A 467 21.64 -27.74 -5.86
CA VAL A 467 21.60 -26.66 -6.85
C VAL A 467 20.75 -25.50 -6.31
N GLN A 468 20.92 -24.31 -6.89
CA GLN A 468 20.26 -23.10 -6.39
C GLN A 468 19.69 -22.27 -7.53
N ILE A 469 18.51 -21.70 -7.30
CA ILE A 469 17.85 -20.75 -8.18
C ILE A 469 17.30 -19.61 -7.32
N CYS A 470 17.90 -18.44 -7.49
CA CYS A 470 17.52 -17.19 -6.85
C CYS A 470 17.41 -16.05 -7.86
N GLU A 471 16.93 -14.88 -7.44
CA GLU A 471 16.70 -13.70 -8.27
C GLU A 471 17.96 -13.23 -9.03
N TYR A 472 19.16 -13.52 -8.52
CA TYR A 472 20.44 -13.18 -9.17
C TYR A 472 20.99 -14.28 -10.09
N SER A 473 20.25 -15.37 -10.29
CA SER A 473 20.70 -16.50 -11.09
C SER A 473 20.58 -16.20 -12.59
N LYS A 474 21.67 -16.41 -13.34
CA LYS A 474 21.67 -16.24 -14.81
C LYS A 474 20.94 -17.41 -15.49
N SER A 475 20.30 -17.15 -16.63
CA SER A 475 19.48 -18.12 -17.38
C SER A 475 20.18 -19.46 -17.66
N GLY A 476 21.47 -19.44 -18.02
CA GLY A 476 22.23 -20.68 -18.25
C GLY A 476 22.43 -21.53 -16.97
N LYS A 477 22.65 -20.88 -15.82
CA LYS A 477 22.74 -21.57 -14.52
C LYS A 477 21.38 -22.11 -14.10
N ILE A 478 20.30 -21.37 -14.36
CA ILE A 478 18.93 -21.82 -14.09
C ILE A 478 18.61 -23.08 -14.91
N ALA A 479 18.91 -23.07 -16.21
CA ALA A 479 18.68 -24.21 -17.09
C ALA A 479 19.45 -25.46 -16.60
N ARG A 480 20.73 -25.31 -16.29
CA ARG A 480 21.56 -26.40 -15.74
C ARG A 480 21.06 -26.92 -14.39
N ALA A 481 20.70 -26.02 -13.47
CA ALA A 481 20.18 -26.41 -12.16
C ALA A 481 18.88 -27.22 -12.28
N ARG A 482 17.97 -26.79 -13.17
CA ARG A 482 16.72 -27.52 -13.45
C ARG A 482 16.97 -28.89 -14.06
N ASP A 483 17.92 -28.98 -14.99
CA ASP A 483 18.28 -30.23 -15.65
C ASP A 483 18.88 -31.25 -14.67
N MET A 484 19.88 -30.84 -13.87
CA MET A 484 20.48 -31.66 -12.83
C MET A 484 19.46 -32.13 -11.78
N PHE A 485 18.55 -31.24 -11.36
CA PHE A 485 17.50 -31.59 -10.40
C PHE A 485 16.49 -32.59 -10.98
N PHE A 486 16.09 -32.40 -12.24
CA PHE A 486 15.14 -33.29 -12.93
C PHE A 486 15.71 -34.71 -13.13
N HIS A 487 17.01 -34.82 -13.42
CA HIS A 487 17.72 -36.10 -13.55
C HIS A 487 18.21 -36.68 -12.22
N GLY A 488 17.98 -35.99 -11.10
CA GLY A 488 18.36 -36.48 -9.76
C GLY A 488 19.85 -36.42 -9.45
N ASP A 489 20.65 -35.71 -10.27
CA ASP A 489 22.07 -35.47 -10.03
C ASP A 489 22.30 -34.59 -8.80
N ALA A 490 21.34 -33.71 -8.50
CA ALA A 490 21.31 -32.89 -7.30
C ALA A 490 20.19 -33.34 -6.37
N HIS A 491 20.53 -33.58 -5.09
CA HIS A 491 19.56 -34.01 -4.10
C HIS A 491 18.59 -32.89 -3.70
N PHE A 492 19.10 -31.67 -3.60
CA PHE A 492 18.33 -30.50 -3.18
C PHE A 492 18.32 -29.39 -4.23
N LEU A 493 17.20 -28.69 -4.32
CA LEU A 493 17.08 -27.42 -5.03
C LEU A 493 16.64 -26.33 -4.06
N LEU A 494 17.52 -25.34 -3.82
CA LEU A 494 17.16 -24.12 -3.10
C LEU A 494 16.47 -23.15 -4.07
N TYR A 495 15.25 -22.73 -3.74
CA TYR A 495 14.42 -21.90 -4.61
C TYR A 495 13.80 -20.72 -3.83
N THR A 496 14.06 -19.50 -4.27
CA THR A 496 13.56 -18.29 -3.60
C THR A 496 12.19 -17.85 -4.13
N GLU A 497 11.32 -17.36 -3.24
CA GLU A 497 10.04 -16.75 -3.58
C GLU A 497 10.17 -15.59 -4.58
N ARG A 498 11.14 -14.69 -4.36
CA ARG A 498 11.38 -13.54 -5.25
C ARG A 498 11.68 -13.95 -6.69
N HIS A 499 12.49 -14.99 -6.88
CA HIS A 499 12.72 -15.53 -8.23
C HIS A 499 11.43 -16.07 -8.85
N HIS A 500 10.60 -16.76 -8.05
CA HIS A 500 9.30 -17.25 -8.50
C HIS A 500 8.34 -16.12 -8.86
N PHE A 501 8.34 -15.02 -8.10
CA PHE A 501 7.56 -13.80 -8.37
C PHE A 501 7.82 -13.25 -9.77
N PHE A 502 9.08 -12.97 -10.11
CA PHE A 502 9.42 -12.33 -11.38
C PHE A 502 9.49 -13.27 -12.60
N ASN A 503 9.50 -14.59 -12.39
CA ASN A 503 9.74 -15.51 -13.50
C ASN A 503 8.70 -16.63 -13.65
N ARG A 504 7.91 -16.95 -12.60
CA ARG A 504 6.92 -18.06 -12.57
C ARG A 504 7.41 -19.32 -13.31
N ILE A 505 8.62 -19.78 -12.97
CA ILE A 505 9.22 -20.93 -13.69
C ILE A 505 8.65 -22.20 -13.12
N LYS A 506 8.08 -23.04 -14.01
CA LYS A 506 7.69 -24.41 -13.66
C LYS A 506 8.93 -25.27 -13.41
N ILE A 507 9.07 -25.74 -12.17
CA ILE A 507 10.10 -26.68 -11.76
C ILE A 507 9.56 -28.10 -11.91
N LYS A 508 10.38 -29.00 -12.47
CA LYS A 508 10.02 -30.40 -12.73
C LYS A 508 10.85 -31.32 -11.85
N GLY A 509 10.35 -32.54 -11.59
CA GLY A 509 11.06 -33.55 -10.82
C GLY A 509 10.98 -33.40 -9.29
N ILE A 510 10.10 -32.55 -8.75
CA ILE A 510 9.93 -32.37 -7.30
C ILE A 510 9.28 -33.61 -6.69
N ARG A 511 9.96 -34.25 -5.74
CA ARG A 511 9.41 -35.38 -4.96
C ARG A 511 9.05 -35.00 -3.53
N HIS A 512 9.90 -34.18 -2.92
CA HIS A 512 9.66 -33.63 -1.61
C HIS A 512 9.71 -32.11 -1.70
N LEU A 513 8.74 -31.46 -1.07
CA LEU A 513 8.64 -30.00 -1.04
C LEU A 513 8.70 -29.54 0.41
N ILE A 514 9.66 -28.68 0.72
CA ILE A 514 9.81 -28.06 2.03
C ILE A 514 9.67 -26.56 1.86
N PHE A 515 8.57 -26.01 2.36
CA PHE A 515 8.44 -24.57 2.59
C PHE A 515 9.16 -24.25 3.89
N TYR A 516 10.35 -23.64 3.78
CA TYR A 516 11.13 -23.21 4.94
C TYR A 516 10.38 -22.16 5.76
N GLN A 517 9.54 -21.37 5.09
CA GLN A 517 8.54 -20.45 5.63
C GLN A 517 7.29 -20.53 4.75
N PRO A 518 6.10 -20.23 5.27
CA PRO A 518 4.90 -20.10 4.44
C PRO A 518 5.13 -18.99 3.39
N PRO A 519 4.70 -19.19 2.12
CA PRO A 519 4.83 -18.15 1.10
C PRO A 519 4.18 -16.82 1.51
N THR A 520 4.82 -15.72 1.11
CA THR A 520 4.25 -14.36 1.26
C THR A 520 2.97 -14.25 0.44
N PHE A 521 3.00 -14.76 -0.79
CA PHE A 521 1.83 -14.85 -1.67
C PHE A 521 1.13 -16.20 -1.49
N PRO A 522 -0.11 -16.23 -0.96
CA PRO A 522 -0.80 -17.50 -0.66
C PRO A 522 -0.96 -18.43 -1.87
N ASN A 523 -1.08 -17.88 -3.08
CA ASN A 523 -1.25 -18.66 -4.30
C ASN A 523 0.00 -19.46 -4.71
N PHE A 524 1.20 -19.05 -4.28
CA PHE A 524 2.43 -19.80 -4.62
C PHE A 524 2.47 -21.15 -3.92
N TYR A 525 1.76 -21.29 -2.80
CA TYR A 525 1.64 -22.56 -2.12
C TYR A 525 1.04 -23.63 -3.03
N TYR A 526 -0.15 -23.40 -3.58
CA TYR A 526 -0.78 -24.40 -4.45
C TYR A 526 -0.07 -24.52 -5.79
N GLU A 527 0.45 -23.41 -6.34
CA GLU A 527 1.15 -23.44 -7.64
C GLU A 527 2.34 -24.42 -7.58
N ILE A 528 3.16 -24.32 -6.53
CA ILE A 528 4.35 -25.16 -6.38
C ILE A 528 3.99 -26.59 -5.98
N CYS A 529 2.99 -26.79 -5.11
CA CYS A 529 2.49 -28.13 -4.81
C CYS A 529 2.01 -28.84 -6.09
N ASN A 530 1.30 -28.12 -6.96
CA ASN A 530 0.79 -28.66 -8.22
C ASN A 530 1.89 -28.96 -9.24
N PHE A 531 3.14 -28.49 -9.06
CA PHE A 531 4.26 -28.94 -9.89
C PHE A 531 4.62 -30.41 -9.66
N MET A 532 4.16 -31.03 -8.57
CA MET A 532 4.41 -32.44 -8.21
C MET A 532 3.56 -33.45 -8.99
N GLN A 533 2.82 -33.02 -10.02
CA GLN A 533 2.09 -33.92 -10.94
C GLN A 533 3.00 -34.90 -11.69
N GLU A 534 2.44 -36.06 -12.04
CA GLU A 534 3.10 -37.12 -12.81
C GLU A 534 3.72 -36.63 -14.12
N THR A 535 3.06 -35.70 -14.83
CA THR A 535 3.56 -35.12 -16.10
C THR A 535 4.88 -34.37 -15.96
N ASN A 536 5.21 -33.93 -14.75
CA ASN A 536 6.45 -33.22 -14.44
C ASN A 536 7.51 -34.14 -13.82
N MET A 537 7.22 -35.42 -13.60
CA MET A 537 8.14 -36.37 -12.99
C MET A 537 9.01 -37.08 -14.02
N ASN A 538 10.21 -37.46 -13.61
CA ASN A 538 11.06 -38.34 -14.38
C ASN A 538 10.66 -39.80 -14.11
N LYS A 539 10.06 -40.46 -15.11
CA LYS A 539 9.58 -41.85 -15.00
C LYS A 539 10.68 -42.86 -14.66
N LYS A 540 11.96 -42.51 -14.88
CA LYS A 540 13.11 -43.39 -14.60
C LYS A 540 13.56 -43.38 -13.14
N ILE A 541 13.12 -42.40 -12.36
CA ILE A 541 13.66 -42.12 -11.02
C ILE A 541 12.52 -42.14 -10.02
N GLY A 542 12.32 -43.25 -9.29
CA GLY A 542 11.42 -43.36 -8.13
C GLY A 542 9.92 -43.57 -8.42
N SER A 543 9.19 -44.07 -7.42
CA SER A 543 7.72 -44.29 -7.46
C SER A 543 6.93 -43.03 -7.08
N MET A 544 5.68 -42.91 -7.53
CA MET A 544 4.76 -41.81 -7.14
C MET A 544 4.29 -41.91 -5.68
N SER A 545 4.47 -43.06 -5.03
CA SER A 545 3.95 -43.34 -3.68
C SER A 545 4.70 -42.64 -2.54
N ASN A 546 5.84 -41.99 -2.80
CA ASN A 546 6.67 -41.34 -1.80
C ASN A 546 6.87 -39.85 -2.12
N MET A 547 5.80 -39.07 -1.97
CA MET A 547 5.82 -37.62 -2.14
C MET A 547 5.27 -36.94 -0.89
N THR A 548 5.91 -35.84 -0.49
CA THR A 548 5.54 -35.14 0.76
C THR A 548 5.65 -33.64 0.61
N VAL A 549 4.71 -32.90 1.20
CA VAL A 549 4.80 -31.44 1.37
C VAL A 549 4.96 -31.15 2.86
N THR A 550 5.97 -30.35 3.20
CA THR A 550 6.20 -29.88 4.58
C THR A 550 6.23 -28.36 4.59
N VAL A 551 5.53 -27.76 5.54
CA VAL A 551 5.53 -26.32 5.79
C VAL A 551 6.03 -26.07 7.20
N LEU A 552 7.16 -25.39 7.32
CA LEU A 552 7.64 -24.90 8.61
C LEU A 552 6.98 -23.55 8.88
N TYR A 553 6.51 -23.34 10.10
CA TYR A 553 5.93 -22.06 10.50
C TYR A 553 6.17 -21.75 11.98
N THR A 554 6.08 -20.48 12.33
CA THR A 554 6.19 -19.97 13.69
C THR A 554 4.93 -19.21 14.08
N LYS A 555 4.87 -18.74 15.34
CA LYS A 555 3.81 -17.83 15.79
C LYS A 555 3.76 -16.50 15.03
N TYR A 556 4.83 -16.11 14.34
CA TYR A 556 4.94 -14.86 13.60
C TYR A 556 4.37 -14.96 12.17
N ASP A 557 4.16 -16.18 11.67
CA ASP A 557 3.67 -16.45 10.32
C ASP A 557 2.14 -16.58 10.27
N ALA A 558 1.43 -16.06 11.28
CA ALA A 558 -0.01 -16.27 11.45
C ALA A 558 -0.83 -15.80 10.23
N GLN A 559 -0.41 -14.71 9.59
CA GLN A 559 -1.11 -14.13 8.43
C GLN A 559 -0.87 -14.97 7.17
N GLN A 560 0.37 -15.35 6.90
CA GLN A 560 0.72 -16.20 5.77
C GLN A 560 0.10 -17.60 5.93
N LEU A 561 0.10 -18.16 7.15
CA LEU A 561 -0.55 -19.43 7.45
C LEU A 561 -2.06 -19.37 7.20
N ALA A 562 -2.73 -18.29 7.64
CA ALA A 562 -4.15 -18.08 7.35
C ALA A 562 -4.43 -18.01 5.84
N GLY A 563 -3.50 -17.45 5.05
CA GLY A 563 -3.49 -17.51 3.58
C GLY A 563 -3.62 -18.93 3.02
N ILE A 564 -2.94 -19.90 3.64
CA ILE A 564 -2.86 -21.28 3.14
C ILE A 564 -4.00 -22.14 3.65
N VAL A 565 -4.28 -22.12 4.96
CA VAL A 565 -5.24 -23.06 5.58
C VAL A 565 -6.58 -22.42 5.95
N GLY A 566 -6.72 -21.10 5.82
CA GLY A 566 -7.86 -20.33 6.29
C GLY A 566 -7.70 -19.86 7.75
N THR A 567 -8.40 -18.79 8.10
CA THR A 567 -8.25 -18.07 9.38
C THR A 567 -8.56 -18.95 10.59
N ASP A 568 -9.66 -19.69 10.53
CA ASP A 568 -10.12 -20.52 11.66
C ASP A 568 -9.18 -21.69 11.91
N ARG A 569 -8.67 -22.35 10.84
CA ARG A 569 -7.71 -23.45 10.96
C ARG A 569 -6.35 -22.95 11.43
N ALA A 570 -5.86 -21.84 10.89
CA ALA A 570 -4.61 -21.23 11.32
C ALA A 570 -4.64 -20.89 12.81
N THR A 571 -5.75 -20.33 13.30
CA THR A 571 -5.94 -20.01 14.72
C THR A 571 -5.86 -21.28 15.59
N LYS A 572 -6.54 -22.37 15.18
CA LYS A 572 -6.47 -23.66 15.88
C LYS A 572 -5.06 -24.25 15.88
N MET A 573 -4.35 -24.19 14.77
CA MET A 573 -2.96 -24.67 14.64
C MET A 573 -1.98 -23.87 15.51
N LEU A 574 -2.17 -22.55 15.60
CA LEU A 574 -1.31 -21.69 16.42
C LEU A 574 -1.53 -21.92 17.92
N GLN A 575 -2.79 -22.12 18.33
CA GLN A 575 -3.18 -22.37 19.73
C GLN A 575 -2.95 -23.81 20.17
N SER A 576 -2.74 -24.74 19.25
CA SER A 576 -2.50 -26.14 19.59
C SER A 576 -1.19 -26.33 20.35
N GLU A 577 -1.21 -27.26 21.31
CA GLU A 577 -0.02 -27.77 22.00
C GLU A 577 0.80 -28.72 21.12
N LYS A 578 0.20 -29.30 20.07
CA LYS A 578 0.91 -30.16 19.12
C LYS A 578 1.68 -29.29 18.13
N ASP A 579 2.93 -29.66 17.88
CA ASP A 579 3.78 -28.97 16.90
C ASP A 579 3.59 -29.46 15.46
N VAL A 580 2.90 -30.60 15.26
CA VAL A 580 2.71 -31.18 13.93
C VAL A 580 1.23 -31.30 13.61
N HIS A 581 0.84 -30.77 12.46
CA HIS A 581 -0.51 -30.86 11.91
C HIS A 581 -0.47 -31.46 10.50
N LEU A 582 -1.15 -32.59 10.32
CA LEU A 582 -1.31 -33.22 9.02
C LEU A 582 -2.62 -32.75 8.39
N LEU A 583 -2.54 -32.29 7.15
CA LEU A 583 -3.69 -32.04 6.29
C LEU A 583 -3.57 -32.92 5.06
N VAL A 584 -4.68 -33.53 4.67
CA VAL A 584 -4.80 -34.26 3.41
C VAL A 584 -5.76 -33.46 2.54
N THR A 585 -5.40 -33.25 1.28
CA THR A 585 -6.32 -32.70 0.29
C THR A 585 -7.38 -33.76 -0.02
N ASP A 586 -8.60 -33.56 0.48
CA ASP A 586 -9.74 -34.40 0.12
C ASP A 586 -10.03 -34.22 -1.38
N GLY A 587 -10.17 -35.33 -2.08
CA GLY A 587 -10.54 -35.34 -3.50
C GLY A 587 -12.05 -35.41 -3.64
N ASP A 588 -12.71 -34.27 -3.66
CA ASP A 588 -14.10 -34.13 -4.13
C ASP A 588 -14.15 -33.18 -5.33
#